data_AF-A0AA51QA65-F1
#
_entry.id   AF-A0AA51QA65-F1
#
_cell.length_a   1.000
_cell.length_b   1.000
_cell.length_c   1.000
_cell.angle_alpha   90.00
_cell.angle_beta   90.00
_cell.angle_gamma   90.00
#
_symmetry.space_group_name_H-M   'P 1'
#
loop_
_entity.id
_entity.type
_entity.pdbx_description
1 polymer ?
#
loop_
_entity_poly.entity_id
_entity_poly.type
_entity_poly.pdbx_seq_one_letter_code
_entity_poly.pdbx_strand_id
1 'polypeptide(L)'
;MNFDKEKYNRGKLKLVTQPIIYVEGKSNKIFYQQLEELQNKFIENGGNCSVIKTKVESQPNSYGIVDHDYAEICHEKLFPINFYSIENISLIYINKFNHLNEIIVEYIKEHGIELARIHIPRLIINYEENRRVKDYNLDLTSEKHQDQYIDYIENKIVCDTSFMRYKNLKKIVELYIKFIKNKYSERINYITDLVDFLPSKSIEDIFDANTLRKLKQVI
;
A
#
# COMPACT_ATOMS: atom_id res chain seq x y z
N MET A 1 8.60 0.54 -48.85
CA MET A 1 7.98 0.53 -47.51
C MET A 1 7.20 1.84 -47.38
N ASN A 2 5.88 1.83 -47.53
CA ASN A 2 5.09 3.07 -47.52
C ASN A 2 4.76 3.45 -46.06
N PHE A 3 5.24 4.62 -45.64
CA PHE A 3 4.91 5.22 -44.36
C PHE A 3 3.44 5.69 -44.39
N ASP A 4 2.58 4.96 -43.67
CA ASP A 4 1.18 5.34 -43.50
C ASP A 4 1.07 6.42 -42.42
N LYS A 5 1.08 7.67 -42.90
CA LYS A 5 0.98 8.88 -42.06
C LYS A 5 -0.31 8.94 -41.25
N GLU A 6 -1.42 8.37 -41.74
CA GLU A 6 -2.68 8.34 -41.01
C GLU A 6 -2.69 7.31 -39.90
N LYS A 7 -2.09 6.13 -40.13
CA LYS A 7 -1.87 5.12 -39.10
C LYS A 7 -0.93 5.65 -38.01
N TYR A 8 0.14 6.33 -38.39
CA TYR A 8 1.06 6.99 -37.45
C TYR A 8 0.36 8.07 -36.63
N ASN A 9 -0.41 8.96 -37.27
CA ASN A 9 -1.15 10.03 -36.60
C ASN A 9 -2.24 9.49 -35.67
N ARG A 10 -2.97 8.44 -36.06
CA ARG A 10 -3.95 7.76 -35.19
C ARG A 10 -3.29 7.10 -33.98
N GLY A 11 -2.14 6.44 -34.19
CA GLY A 11 -1.34 5.89 -33.09
C GLY A 11 -0.86 6.96 -32.12
N LYS A 12 -0.32 8.08 -32.65
CA LYS A 12 0.11 9.24 -31.88
C LYS A 12 -1.04 9.89 -31.11
N LEU A 13 -2.20 10.07 -31.74
CA LEU A 13 -3.38 10.65 -31.10
C LEU A 13 -3.91 9.74 -29.98
N LYS A 14 -3.92 8.42 -30.19
CA LYS A 14 -4.24 7.43 -29.14
C LYS A 14 -3.27 7.51 -27.95
N LEU A 15 -1.97 7.67 -28.21
CA LEU A 15 -0.97 7.80 -27.15
C LEU A 15 -1.12 9.12 -26.37
N VAL A 16 -1.45 10.22 -27.05
CA VAL A 16 -1.65 11.55 -26.43
C VAL A 16 -2.95 11.63 -25.61
N THR A 17 -3.91 10.74 -25.86
CA THR A 17 -5.23 10.75 -25.20
C THR A 17 -5.38 9.71 -24.09
N GLN A 18 -4.43 8.80 -23.91
CA GLN A 18 -4.49 7.86 -22.79
C GLN A 18 -4.19 8.56 -21.45
N PRO A 19 -4.94 8.23 -20.40
CA PRO A 19 -4.74 8.81 -19.08
C PRO A 19 -3.42 8.34 -18.47
N ILE A 20 -2.73 9.23 -17.77
CA ILE A 20 -1.54 8.90 -16.97
C ILE A 20 -1.99 8.65 -15.53
N ILE A 21 -1.62 7.50 -14.97
CA ILE A 21 -1.87 7.14 -13.58
C ILE A 21 -0.56 7.27 -12.80
N TYR A 22 -0.52 8.24 -11.89
CA TYR A 22 0.60 8.44 -10.97
C TYR A 22 0.44 7.59 -9.73
N VAL A 23 1.52 6.94 -9.29
CA VAL A 23 1.55 6.11 -8.08
C VAL A 23 2.74 6.43 -7.21
N GLU A 24 2.66 6.08 -5.92
CA GLU A 24 3.69 6.44 -4.94
C GLU A 24 4.94 5.55 -5.01
N GLY A 25 6.06 6.10 -5.46
CA GLY A 25 7.33 5.37 -5.48
C GLY A 25 7.52 4.36 -6.62
N LYS A 26 8.78 3.92 -6.78
CA LYS A 26 9.17 3.07 -7.92
C LYS A 26 8.67 1.63 -7.80
N SER A 27 8.67 1.06 -6.60
CA SER A 27 8.22 -0.31 -6.38
C SER A 27 6.71 -0.44 -6.60
N ASN A 28 5.92 0.55 -6.15
CA ASN A 28 4.46 0.54 -6.34
C ASN A 28 4.11 0.62 -7.83
N LYS A 29 4.86 1.36 -8.64
CA LYS A 29 4.71 1.35 -10.10
C LYS A 29 4.78 -0.07 -10.67
N ILE A 30 5.78 -0.85 -10.27
CA ILE A 30 5.94 -2.24 -10.73
C ILE A 30 4.74 -3.09 -10.28
N PHE A 31 4.29 -2.92 -9.04
CA PHE A 31 3.10 -3.61 -8.53
C PHE A 31 1.83 -3.30 -9.34
N TYR A 32 1.47 -2.02 -9.49
CA TYR A 32 0.25 -1.63 -10.19
C TYR A 32 0.27 -1.97 -11.68
N GLN A 33 1.45 -1.98 -12.33
CA GLN A 33 1.59 -2.41 -13.74
C GLN A 33 1.27 -3.89 -13.96
N GLN A 34 1.25 -4.72 -12.91
CA GLN A 34 0.96 -6.14 -13.00
C GLN A 34 -0.52 -6.47 -12.75
N LEU A 35 -1.35 -5.50 -12.35
CA LEU A 35 -2.78 -5.71 -12.13
C LEU A 35 -3.56 -5.74 -13.45
N GLU A 36 -4.56 -6.61 -13.54
CA GLU A 36 -5.26 -6.93 -14.78
C GLU A 36 -5.85 -5.69 -15.49
N GLU A 37 -6.49 -4.79 -14.74
CA GLU A 37 -7.12 -3.58 -15.26
C GLU A 37 -6.11 -2.50 -15.68
N LEU A 38 -4.88 -2.62 -15.18
CA LEU A 38 -3.85 -1.59 -15.27
C LEU A 38 -2.69 -1.95 -16.21
N GLN A 39 -2.55 -3.21 -16.61
CA GLN A 39 -1.43 -3.73 -17.43
C GLN A 39 -1.17 -2.94 -18.74
N ASN A 40 -2.21 -2.32 -19.32
CA ASN A 40 -2.15 -1.58 -20.58
C ASN A 40 -2.31 -0.07 -20.40
N LYS A 41 -2.12 0.44 -19.17
CA LYS A 41 -2.26 1.87 -18.84
C LYS A 41 -0.89 2.52 -18.65
N PHE A 42 -0.82 3.84 -18.83
CA PHE A 42 0.39 4.60 -18.56
C PHE A 42 0.53 4.84 -17.06
N ILE A 43 1.30 3.99 -16.38
CA ILE A 43 1.60 4.14 -14.97
C ILE A 43 2.97 4.80 -14.79
N GLU A 44 3.02 5.86 -14.00
CA GLU A 44 4.25 6.60 -13.71
C GLU A 44 4.50 6.79 -12.22
N ASN A 45 5.78 6.86 -11.87
CA ASN A 45 6.17 7.22 -10.50
C ASN A 45 5.84 8.70 -10.26
N GLY A 46 4.87 8.91 -9.38
CA GLY A 46 4.36 10.22 -9.00
C GLY A 46 5.25 10.97 -8.03
N GLY A 47 6.03 10.27 -7.20
CA GLY A 47 6.64 10.83 -5.99
C GLY A 47 5.79 10.48 -4.76
N ASN A 48 5.71 11.40 -3.79
CA ASN A 48 4.79 11.28 -2.66
C ASN A 48 3.38 11.79 -3.04
N CYS A 49 2.39 11.51 -2.18
CA CYS A 49 1.00 11.95 -2.37
C CYS A 49 0.86 13.46 -2.69
N SER A 50 1.59 14.35 -2.00
CA SER A 50 1.53 15.79 -2.27
C SER A 50 2.00 16.16 -3.68
N VAL A 51 3.06 15.53 -4.18
CA VAL A 51 3.55 15.74 -5.55
C VAL A 51 2.58 15.17 -6.58
N ILE A 52 1.98 14.01 -6.30
CA ILE A 52 0.92 13.43 -7.13
C ILE A 52 -0.25 14.38 -7.25
N LYS A 53 -0.71 14.94 -6.12
CA LYS A 53 -1.80 15.93 -6.08
C LYS A 53 -1.51 17.11 -7.02
N THR A 54 -0.34 17.73 -6.89
CA THR A 54 0.07 18.84 -7.78
C THR A 54 0.08 18.44 -9.26
N LYS A 55 0.50 17.20 -9.58
CA LYS A 55 0.51 16.70 -10.96
C LYS A 55 -0.89 16.50 -11.52
N VAL A 56 -1.84 15.96 -10.74
CA VAL A 56 -3.22 15.73 -11.20
C VAL A 56 -4.05 17.01 -11.30
N GLU A 57 -3.70 18.03 -10.52
CA GLU A 57 -4.29 19.36 -10.60
C GLU A 57 -3.78 20.13 -11.84
N SER A 58 -2.50 19.97 -12.19
CA SER A 58 -1.88 20.68 -13.32
C SER A 58 -2.07 20.00 -14.68
N GLN A 59 -2.40 18.71 -14.71
CA GLN A 59 -2.54 17.94 -15.95
C GLN A 59 -3.97 17.44 -16.15
N PRO A 60 -4.65 17.81 -17.25
CA PRO A 60 -6.07 17.50 -17.42
C PRO A 60 -6.42 16.01 -17.41
N ASN A 61 -5.61 15.17 -18.06
CA ASN A 61 -5.85 13.74 -18.25
C ASN A 61 -4.90 12.87 -17.42
N SER A 62 -4.80 13.18 -16.13
CA SER A 62 -3.99 12.40 -15.19
C SER A 62 -4.74 12.15 -13.89
N TYR A 63 -4.37 11.04 -13.26
CA TYR A 63 -5.02 10.49 -12.08
C TYR A 63 -3.95 9.99 -11.11
N GLY A 64 -4.30 9.84 -9.84
CA GLY A 64 -3.39 9.34 -8.81
C GLY A 64 -3.98 8.16 -8.07
N ILE A 65 -3.21 7.08 -7.90
CA ILE A 65 -3.48 6.05 -6.89
C ILE A 65 -2.51 6.29 -5.74
N VAL A 66 -3.06 6.45 -4.54
CA VAL A 66 -2.33 6.92 -3.36
C VAL A 66 -2.58 6.02 -2.16
N ASP A 67 -1.60 5.94 -1.27
CA ASP A 67 -1.77 5.33 0.04
C ASP A 67 -2.71 6.22 0.88
N HIS A 68 -3.43 5.64 1.84
CA HIS A 68 -4.38 6.42 2.64
C HIS A 68 -3.65 7.27 3.68
N ASP A 69 -2.56 6.76 4.29
CA ASP A 69 -1.66 7.49 5.21
C ASP A 69 -2.38 8.34 6.30
N TYR A 70 -3.57 7.90 6.74
CA TYR A 70 -4.51 8.66 7.59
C TYR A 70 -4.99 10.01 7.05
N ALA A 71 -4.63 10.37 5.81
CA ALA A 71 -5.07 11.60 5.17
C ALA A 71 -6.50 11.49 4.67
N GLU A 72 -7.28 12.55 4.82
CA GLU A 72 -8.58 12.67 4.16
C GLU A 72 -8.35 13.13 2.71
N ILE A 73 -8.49 12.18 1.77
CA ILE A 73 -8.18 12.43 0.35
C ILE A 73 -9.47 12.81 -0.39
N CYS A 74 -9.73 14.12 -0.42
CA CYS A 74 -10.91 14.70 -1.06
C CYS A 74 -10.56 15.36 -2.40
N HIS A 75 -10.04 14.59 -3.36
CA HIS A 75 -9.79 15.07 -4.72
C HIS A 75 -10.36 14.07 -5.74
N GLU A 76 -11.13 14.53 -6.72
CA GLU A 76 -11.88 13.67 -7.65
C GLU A 76 -11.00 12.75 -8.51
N LYS A 77 -9.75 13.17 -8.74
CA LYS A 77 -8.74 12.41 -9.51
C LYS A 77 -7.76 11.60 -8.66
N LEU A 78 -7.93 11.59 -7.34
CA LEU A 78 -7.12 10.78 -6.43
C LEU A 78 -7.95 9.61 -5.90
N PHE A 79 -7.38 8.42 -6.03
CA PHE A 79 -8.00 7.15 -5.67
C PHE A 79 -7.20 6.53 -4.52
N PRO A 80 -7.58 6.76 -3.26
CA PRO A 80 -6.95 6.09 -2.13
C PRO A 80 -7.24 4.59 -2.16
N ILE A 81 -6.24 3.78 -1.89
CA ILE A 81 -6.46 2.35 -1.64
C ILE A 81 -7.27 2.15 -0.35
N ASN A 82 -7.98 1.04 -0.24
CA ASN A 82 -8.76 0.69 0.96
C ASN A 82 -7.89 0.00 2.03
N PHE A 83 -6.69 0.53 2.23
CA PHE A 83 -5.65 0.08 3.13
C PHE A 83 -4.87 1.31 3.60
N TYR A 84 -4.15 1.20 4.71
CA TYR A 84 -3.24 2.26 5.14
C TYR A 84 -2.16 2.50 4.08
N SER A 85 -1.50 1.43 3.62
CA SER A 85 -0.48 1.44 2.57
C SER A 85 -0.35 0.07 1.88
N ILE A 86 0.49 -0.03 0.85
CA ILE A 86 0.81 -1.32 0.19
C ILE A 86 1.43 -2.33 1.18
N GLU A 87 2.20 -1.88 2.17
CA GLU A 87 2.73 -2.76 3.20
C GLU A 87 1.62 -3.52 3.93
N ASN A 88 0.48 -2.87 4.21
CA ASN A 88 -0.68 -3.51 4.83
C ASN A 88 -1.35 -4.53 3.90
N ILE A 89 -1.37 -4.28 2.59
CA ILE A 89 -1.83 -5.26 1.61
C ILE A 89 -0.91 -6.50 1.66
N SER A 90 0.40 -6.28 1.68
CA SER A 90 1.37 -7.37 1.77
C SER A 90 1.24 -8.19 3.06
N LEU A 91 1.01 -7.51 4.19
CA LEU A 91 0.78 -8.14 5.50
C LEU A 91 -0.38 -9.14 5.45
N ILE A 92 -1.45 -8.76 4.76
CA ILE A 92 -2.68 -9.55 4.68
C ILE A 92 -2.56 -10.72 3.70
N TYR A 93 -1.94 -10.52 2.54
CA TYR A 93 -1.99 -11.52 1.47
C TYR A 93 -0.73 -12.40 1.34
N ILE A 94 0.45 -11.94 1.78
CA ILE A 94 1.67 -12.75 1.66
C ILE A 94 1.75 -13.76 2.81
N ASN A 95 1.61 -15.05 2.49
CA ASN A 95 1.63 -16.15 3.47
C ASN A 95 2.87 -16.18 4.39
N LYS A 96 4.03 -15.68 3.91
CA LYS A 96 5.26 -15.58 4.73
C LYS A 96 5.12 -14.62 5.91
N PHE A 97 4.08 -13.79 5.90
CA PHE A 97 3.76 -12.84 6.96
C PHE A 97 2.72 -13.39 7.97
N ASN A 98 2.28 -14.64 7.83
CA ASN A 98 1.32 -15.25 8.76
C ASN A 98 1.77 -15.20 10.23
N HIS A 99 3.04 -15.50 10.52
CA HIS A 99 3.56 -15.41 11.89
C HIS A 99 3.56 -13.96 12.41
N LEU A 100 3.75 -12.96 11.55
CA LEU A 100 3.61 -11.56 11.96
C LEU A 100 2.15 -11.22 12.25
N ASN A 101 1.20 -11.74 11.45
CA ASN A 101 -0.23 -11.57 11.70
C ASN A 101 -0.64 -12.17 13.06
N GLU A 102 -0.16 -13.36 13.38
CA GLU A 102 -0.40 -14.02 14.67
C GLU A 102 0.10 -13.16 15.84
N ILE A 103 1.34 -12.66 15.75
CA ILE A 103 1.91 -11.79 16.78
C ILE A 103 1.13 -10.47 16.92
N ILE A 104 0.65 -9.89 15.82
CA ILE A 104 -0.19 -8.68 15.88
C ILE A 104 -1.53 -8.98 16.57
N VAL A 105 -2.15 -10.13 16.28
CA VAL A 105 -3.40 -10.56 16.92
C VAL A 105 -3.18 -10.79 18.42
N GLU A 106 -2.07 -11.41 18.82
CA GLU A 106 -1.71 -11.59 20.23
C GLU A 106 -1.50 -10.25 20.94
N TYR A 107 -0.76 -9.33 20.32
CA TYR A 107 -0.58 -7.96 20.81
C TYR A 107 -1.92 -7.22 21.03
N ILE A 108 -2.87 -7.34 20.10
CA ILE A 108 -4.19 -6.73 20.24
C ILE A 108 -4.98 -7.39 21.38
N LYS A 109 -4.88 -8.71 21.54
CA LYS A 109 -5.53 -9.44 22.64
C LYS A 109 -4.95 -9.05 24.01
N GLU A 110 -3.63 -8.86 24.09
CA GLU A 110 -2.94 -8.51 25.32
C GLU A 110 -3.33 -7.10 25.81
N HIS A 111 -3.35 -6.11 24.91
CA HIS A 111 -3.58 -4.71 25.29
C HIS A 111 -5.02 -4.23 25.10
N GLY A 112 -5.83 -4.96 24.35
CA GLY A 112 -7.13 -4.51 23.88
C GLY A 112 -7.04 -3.54 22.69
N ILE A 113 -8.04 -3.61 21.80
CA ILE A 113 -8.07 -2.83 20.56
C ILE A 113 -8.01 -1.31 20.81
N GLU A 114 -8.64 -0.83 21.89
CA GLU A 114 -8.70 0.57 22.27
C GLU A 114 -7.31 1.19 22.53
N LEU A 115 -6.46 0.50 23.29
CA LEU A 115 -5.10 0.96 23.54
C LEU A 115 -4.22 0.75 22.31
N ALA A 116 -4.32 -0.43 21.69
CA ALA A 116 -3.51 -0.79 20.53
C ALA A 116 -3.68 0.18 19.36
N ARG A 117 -4.92 0.63 19.08
CA ARG A 117 -5.22 1.49 17.93
C ARG A 117 -4.69 2.91 18.08
N ILE A 118 -4.63 3.45 19.30
CA ILE A 118 -4.19 4.83 19.56
C ILE A 118 -2.65 4.93 19.59
N HIS A 119 -1.97 3.94 20.16
CA HIS A 119 -0.52 3.97 20.35
C HIS A 119 0.24 3.47 19.12
N ILE A 120 1.46 3.94 18.94
CA ILE A 120 2.33 3.52 17.84
C ILE A 120 2.95 2.16 18.21
N PRO A 121 2.68 1.08 17.46
CA PRO A 121 3.32 -0.20 17.73
C PRO A 121 4.77 -0.21 17.24
N ARG A 122 5.63 -0.98 17.91
CA ARG A 122 7.03 -1.15 17.51
C ARG A 122 7.41 -2.62 17.44
N LEU A 123 8.01 -3.03 16.33
CA LEU A 123 8.66 -4.33 16.23
C LEU A 123 10.08 -4.25 16.82
N ILE A 124 10.39 -5.12 17.77
CA ILE A 124 11.73 -5.27 18.35
C ILE A 124 12.30 -6.60 17.88
N ILE A 125 13.47 -6.56 17.25
CA ILE A 125 14.23 -7.76 16.88
C ILE A 125 15.20 -8.06 18.01
N ASN A 126 15.12 -9.26 18.55
CA ASN A 126 16.01 -9.73 19.60
C ASN A 126 17.19 -10.48 18.98
N TYR A 127 18.34 -10.30 19.59
CA TYR A 127 19.60 -10.87 19.13
C TYR A 127 20.22 -11.75 20.20
N GLU A 128 20.90 -12.81 19.77
CA GLU A 128 21.83 -13.57 20.59
C GLU A 128 23.08 -12.72 20.92
N GLU A 129 23.87 -13.15 21.90
CA GLU A 129 25.14 -12.49 22.28
C GLU A 129 26.11 -12.35 21.09
N ASN A 130 26.09 -13.33 20.18
CA ASN A 130 26.89 -13.35 18.95
C ASN A 130 26.31 -12.43 17.84
N ARG A 131 25.28 -11.62 18.14
CA ARG A 131 24.53 -10.74 17.23
C ARG A 131 23.75 -11.45 16.12
N ARG A 132 23.51 -12.76 16.23
CA ARG A 132 22.56 -13.45 15.36
C ARG A 132 21.14 -13.11 15.77
N VAL A 133 20.26 -13.00 14.79
CA VAL A 133 18.84 -12.76 15.03
C VAL A 133 18.22 -13.99 15.73
N LYS A 134 17.61 -13.77 16.89
CA LYS A 134 16.98 -14.81 17.69
C LYS A 134 15.49 -14.93 17.35
N ASP A 135 14.73 -13.91 17.73
CA ASP A 135 13.28 -13.81 17.61
C ASP A 135 12.88 -12.32 17.54
N TYR A 136 11.60 -12.01 17.68
CA TYR A 136 11.08 -10.66 17.72
C TYR A 136 9.81 -10.59 18.57
N ASN A 137 9.47 -9.38 19.01
CA ASN A 137 8.23 -9.06 19.73
C ASN A 137 7.62 -7.74 19.21
N LEU A 138 6.33 -7.55 19.48
CA LEU A 138 5.64 -6.29 19.23
C LEU A 138 5.39 -5.59 20.57
N ASP A 139 5.87 -4.35 20.70
CA ASP A 139 5.71 -3.56 21.92
C ASP A 139 4.70 -2.43 21.71
N LEU A 140 3.89 -2.21 22.74
CA LEU A 140 3.06 -1.02 22.89
C LEU A 140 3.96 0.13 23.33
N THR A 141 4.20 1.11 22.45
CA THR A 141 4.91 2.32 22.87
C THR A 141 3.99 3.22 23.67
N SER A 142 4.55 4.06 24.54
CA SER A 142 3.80 5.15 25.17
C SER A 142 3.48 6.28 24.19
N GLU A 143 4.04 6.26 22.98
CA GLU A 143 3.80 7.28 21.96
C GLU A 143 2.45 7.02 21.29
N LYS A 144 1.64 8.08 21.23
CA LYS A 144 0.34 8.06 20.57
C LYS A 144 0.44 8.68 19.19
N HIS A 145 -0.50 8.33 18.31
CA HIS A 145 -0.72 9.12 17.11
C HIS A 145 -1.14 10.56 17.48
N GLN A 146 -0.83 11.50 16.59
CA GLN A 146 -1.27 12.88 16.72
C GLN A 146 -2.80 12.95 16.75
N ASP A 147 -3.35 13.87 17.54
CA ASP A 147 -4.79 14.00 17.79
C ASP A 147 -5.62 14.11 16.50
N GLN A 148 -5.06 14.76 15.47
CA GLN A 148 -5.72 14.91 14.16
C GLN A 148 -6.05 13.59 13.46
N TYR A 149 -5.43 12.47 13.84
CA TYR A 149 -5.69 11.15 13.26
C TYR A 149 -6.61 10.28 14.11
N ILE A 150 -6.96 10.71 15.32
CA ILE A 150 -7.69 9.89 16.29
C ILE A 150 -9.08 9.54 15.76
N ASP A 151 -9.81 10.50 15.19
CA ASP A 151 -11.13 10.26 14.61
C ASP A 151 -11.09 9.19 13.52
N TYR A 152 -10.08 9.23 12.63
CA TYR A 152 -9.90 8.18 11.62
C TYR A 152 -9.65 6.82 12.29
N ILE A 153 -8.70 6.77 13.23
CA ILE A 153 -8.27 5.56 13.91
C ILE A 153 -9.45 4.91 14.63
N GLU A 154 -10.21 5.67 15.41
CA GLU A 154 -11.31 5.14 16.21
C GLU A 154 -12.47 4.62 15.34
N ASN A 155 -12.75 5.31 14.23
CA ASN A 155 -13.82 4.92 13.32
C ASN A 155 -13.45 3.75 12.39
N LYS A 156 -12.18 3.64 12.00
CA LYS A 156 -11.73 2.62 11.03
C LYS A 156 -11.15 1.37 11.69
N ILE A 157 -10.57 1.48 12.88
CA ILE A 157 -9.85 0.39 13.55
C ILE A 157 -10.65 -0.07 14.77
N VAL A 158 -11.48 -1.11 14.55
CA VAL A 158 -12.45 -1.64 15.53
C VAL A 158 -12.21 -3.11 15.90
N CYS A 159 -11.39 -3.81 15.12
CA CYS A 159 -10.98 -5.20 15.34
C CYS A 159 -9.59 -5.48 14.74
N ASP A 160 -9.06 -6.66 15.00
CA ASP A 160 -7.78 -7.16 14.45
C ASP A 160 -7.66 -7.04 12.92
N THR A 161 -8.71 -7.40 12.19
CA THR A 161 -8.74 -7.35 10.73
C THR A 161 -8.63 -5.91 10.24
N SER A 162 -9.40 -5.00 10.84
CA SER A 162 -9.34 -3.58 10.52
C SER A 162 -8.03 -2.92 10.98
N PHE A 163 -7.41 -3.42 12.05
CA PHE A 163 -6.10 -2.99 12.52
C PHE A 163 -5.04 -3.31 11.47
N MET A 164 -4.94 -4.57 11.02
CA MET A 164 -4.00 -4.96 9.97
C MET A 164 -4.23 -4.19 8.66
N ARG A 165 -5.47 -3.80 8.36
CA ARG A 165 -5.80 -3.06 7.14
C ARG A 165 -5.47 -1.57 7.22
N TYR A 166 -5.82 -0.90 8.32
CA TYR A 166 -5.86 0.56 8.40
C TYR A 166 -4.86 1.20 9.37
N LYS A 167 -4.14 0.41 10.19
CA LYS A 167 -3.09 0.91 11.07
C LYS A 167 -1.81 1.17 10.29
N ASN A 168 -1.06 2.22 10.67
CA ASN A 168 0.30 2.40 10.20
C ASN A 168 1.22 1.27 10.70
N LEU A 169 1.46 0.28 9.83
CA LEU A 169 2.31 -0.89 10.10
C LEU A 169 3.53 -0.97 9.16
N LYS A 170 3.76 0.06 8.35
CA LYS A 170 4.81 0.11 7.33
C LYS A 170 6.19 -0.26 7.88
N LYS A 171 6.61 0.40 8.95
CA LYS A 171 7.90 0.12 9.61
C LYS A 171 7.97 -1.29 10.22
N ILE A 172 6.86 -1.83 10.69
CA ILE A 172 6.79 -3.19 11.25
C ILE A 172 7.02 -4.21 10.14
N VAL A 173 6.31 -4.09 9.02
CA VAL A 173 6.49 -4.94 7.85
C VAL A 173 7.93 -4.86 7.32
N GLU A 174 8.48 -3.65 7.17
CA GLU A 174 9.87 -3.43 6.73
C GLU A 174 10.90 -4.08 7.65
N LEU A 175 10.72 -3.96 8.98
CA LEU A 175 11.61 -4.60 9.95
C LEU A 175 11.46 -6.11 9.95
N TYR A 176 10.24 -6.63 9.79
CA TYR A 176 9.99 -8.06 9.73
C TYR A 176 10.64 -8.71 8.50
N ILE A 177 10.63 -8.04 7.35
CA ILE A 177 11.37 -8.50 6.16
C ILE A 177 12.87 -8.57 6.44
N LYS A 178 13.43 -7.59 7.17
CA LYS A 178 14.85 -7.64 7.60
C LYS A 178 15.09 -8.81 8.54
N PHE A 179 14.16 -9.10 9.46
CA PHE A 179 14.20 -10.27 10.33
C PHE A 179 14.25 -11.56 9.50
N ILE A 180 13.32 -11.76 8.56
CA ILE A 180 13.28 -12.97 7.71
C ILE A 180 14.61 -13.14 6.95
N LYS A 181 15.10 -12.06 6.34
CA LYS A 181 16.37 -12.07 5.61
C LYS A 181 17.54 -12.50 6.50
N ASN A 182 17.60 -11.99 7.72
CA ASN A 182 18.72 -12.27 8.62
C ASN A 182 18.61 -13.63 9.32
N LYS A 183 17.39 -14.09 9.60
CA LYS A 183 17.12 -15.35 10.31
C LYS A 183 17.16 -16.56 9.36
N TYR A 184 16.55 -16.43 8.19
CA TYR A 184 16.33 -17.54 7.25
C TYR A 184 17.11 -17.38 5.93
N SER A 185 17.89 -16.31 5.77
CA SER A 185 18.59 -15.97 4.52
C SER A 185 17.66 -15.80 3.30
N GLU A 186 16.38 -15.52 3.57
CA GLU A 186 15.35 -15.42 2.55
C GLU A 186 15.08 -13.96 2.16
N ARG A 187 15.00 -13.69 0.86
CA ARG A 187 14.69 -12.35 0.35
C ARG A 187 13.25 -12.33 -0.13
N ILE A 188 12.47 -11.40 0.42
CA ILE A 188 11.07 -11.17 0.04
C ILE A 188 10.98 -9.80 -0.62
N ASN A 189 10.58 -9.75 -1.90
CA ASN A 189 10.28 -8.48 -2.56
C ASN A 189 8.78 -8.21 -2.46
N TYR A 190 8.34 -7.92 -1.24
CA TYR A 190 6.92 -7.90 -0.85
C TYR A 190 6.01 -6.93 -1.63
N ILE A 191 6.57 -5.96 -2.36
CA ILE A 191 5.79 -5.06 -3.23
C ILE A 191 5.72 -5.63 -4.65
N THR A 192 6.86 -6.00 -5.23
CA THR A 192 6.91 -6.45 -6.63
C THR A 192 6.23 -7.80 -6.81
N ASP A 193 6.34 -8.66 -5.80
CA ASP A 193 5.81 -10.02 -5.83
C ASP A 193 4.35 -10.07 -5.34
N LEU A 194 3.82 -8.95 -4.82
CA LEU A 194 2.51 -8.89 -4.15
C LEU A 194 1.35 -9.35 -5.04
N VAL A 195 1.40 -9.03 -6.34
CA VAL A 195 0.34 -9.42 -7.29
C VAL A 195 0.12 -10.93 -7.30
N ASP A 196 1.17 -11.74 -7.12
CA ASP A 196 1.04 -13.19 -7.13
C ASP A 196 0.35 -13.77 -5.88
N PHE A 197 0.18 -12.94 -4.85
CA PHE A 197 -0.50 -13.31 -3.61
C PHE A 197 -1.92 -12.74 -3.52
N LEU A 198 -2.31 -11.83 -4.43
CA LEU A 198 -3.68 -11.31 -4.47
C LEU A 198 -4.67 -12.38 -4.95
N PRO A 199 -5.88 -12.46 -4.36
CA PRO A 199 -6.89 -13.44 -4.74
C PRO A 199 -7.22 -13.47 -6.23
N SER A 200 -7.30 -12.29 -6.86
CA SER A 200 -7.74 -12.14 -8.26
C SER A 200 -6.78 -11.32 -9.12
N LYS A 201 -5.62 -10.92 -8.60
CA LYS A 201 -4.65 -10.04 -9.30
C LYS A 201 -5.28 -8.74 -9.83
N SER A 202 -6.34 -8.29 -9.17
CA SER A 202 -7.18 -7.19 -9.62
C SER A 202 -7.10 -6.00 -8.65
N ILE A 203 -7.39 -4.80 -9.17
CA ILE A 203 -7.64 -3.62 -8.33
C ILE A 203 -8.81 -3.84 -7.35
N GLU A 204 -9.71 -4.80 -7.60
CA GLU A 204 -10.82 -5.16 -6.71
C GLU A 204 -10.35 -5.65 -5.34
N ASP A 205 -9.16 -6.26 -5.26
CA ASP A 205 -8.56 -6.73 -4.01
C ASP A 205 -8.03 -5.57 -3.13
N ILE A 206 -7.96 -4.36 -3.70
CA ILE A 206 -7.22 -3.21 -3.16
C ILE A 206 -8.14 -2.02 -2.83
N PHE A 207 -9.21 -1.79 -3.60
CA PHE A 207 -10.09 -0.64 -3.44
C PHE A 207 -11.43 -0.98 -2.78
N ASP A 208 -12.05 -0.01 -2.13
CA ASP A 208 -13.45 -0.11 -1.73
C ASP A 208 -14.36 0.07 -2.95
N ALA A 209 -15.60 -0.41 -2.86
CA ALA A 209 -16.54 -0.41 -3.98
C ALA A 209 -16.78 1.00 -4.58
N ASN A 210 -16.77 2.06 -3.76
CA ASN A 210 -17.02 3.41 -4.24
C ASN A 210 -15.80 3.96 -4.99
N THR A 211 -14.60 3.81 -4.43
CA THR A 211 -13.35 4.25 -5.09
C THR A 211 -13.09 3.46 -6.36
N LEU A 212 -13.30 2.14 -6.32
CA LEU A 212 -13.21 1.25 -7.47
C LEU A 212 -14.13 1.68 -8.62
N ARG A 213 -15.40 1.98 -8.29
CA ARG A 213 -16.38 2.44 -9.28
C ARG A 213 -15.93 3.72 -9.97
N LYS A 214 -15.37 4.68 -9.22
CA LYS A 214 -14.87 5.93 -9.78
C LYS A 214 -13.62 5.69 -10.63
N LEU A 215 -12.69 4.85 -10.16
CA LEU A 215 -11.47 4.51 -10.91
C LEU A 215 -11.81 3.84 -12.26
N LYS A 216 -12.75 2.88 -12.27
CA LYS A 216 -13.23 2.21 -13.49
C LYS A 216 -13.88 3.15 -14.52
N GLN A 217 -14.28 4.36 -14.14
CA GLN A 217 -14.80 5.36 -15.10
C GLN A 217 -13.69 6.09 -15.85
N VAL A 218 -12.46 6.05 -15.34
CA VAL A 218 -11.33 6.81 -15.89
C VAL A 218 -10.22 5.95 -16.47
N ILE A 219 -10.20 4.64 -16.17
CA ILE A 219 -9.25 3.68 -16.75
C ILE A 219 -9.81 2.97 -17.97
#